data_AF-A0A7Y4X9X0-F1
#
_entry.id   AF-A0A7Y4X9X0-F1
#
_cell.length_a   1.000
_cell.length_b   1.000
_cell.length_c   1.000
_cell.angle_alpha   90.00
_cell.angle_beta   90.00
_cell.angle_gamma   90.00
#
_symmetry.space_group_name_H-M   'P 1'
#
loop_
_entity.id
_entity.type
_entity.pdbx_description
1 polymer ?
#
loop_
_entity_poly.entity_id
_entity_poly.type
_entity_poly.pdbx_seq_one_letter_code
_entity_poly.pdbx_strand_id
1 'polypeptide(L)'
;MRTSRKLTQVILSLFALALMSVAAMAADPGLVYPPSSEVSDQKAGSILFYNIYTSSASGSNAQNARLNITNTSSTSAAAVHLFFVASGCSVADSYICLTPNQTASFLASDIDPGITGYLVAIATNAQGCPVTFNHLIGDEYVKFSSGHTANLGAEAFAKITAGAAAGCDGNTTEATVAFNGVEYNRTPRTLAASSIGSNLDGNSTMLIVNRVGGSLVSGANTTGVLFGILYDDAEAGVSFQLGGNCQVSGILSNTFPRVTGTFNGVIGQGRTGWMRLWSPQG
;
A
#
# COMPACT_ATOMS: atom_id res chain seq x y z
N MET A 1 17.92 31.68 -55.70
CA MET A 1 17.14 31.71 -54.43
C MET A 1 16.71 30.33 -53.88
N ARG A 2 17.22 29.19 -54.39
CA ARG A 2 16.86 27.84 -53.86
C ARG A 2 17.67 27.39 -52.62
N THR A 3 18.84 27.97 -52.39
CA THR A 3 19.75 27.63 -51.26
C THR A 3 19.25 28.16 -49.91
N SER A 4 18.63 29.33 -49.88
CA SER A 4 18.09 29.96 -48.66
C SER A 4 16.97 29.14 -48.01
N ARG A 5 16.03 28.59 -48.80
CA ARG A 5 14.92 27.77 -48.26
C ARG A 5 15.40 26.47 -47.60
N LYS A 6 16.46 25.85 -48.13
CA LYS A 6 17.04 24.63 -47.55
C LYS A 6 17.73 24.92 -46.22
N LEU A 7 18.43 26.05 -46.11
CA LEU A 7 19.09 26.45 -44.87
C LEU A 7 18.07 26.75 -43.75
N THR A 8 16.97 27.44 -44.07
CA THR A 8 15.90 27.72 -43.10
C THR A 8 15.25 26.44 -42.58
N GLN A 9 15.02 25.44 -43.45
CA GLN A 9 14.46 24.16 -43.03
C GLN A 9 15.40 23.37 -42.11
N VAL A 10 16.71 23.38 -42.39
CA VAL A 10 17.72 22.73 -41.54
C VAL A 10 17.82 23.38 -40.17
N ILE A 11 17.76 24.71 -40.10
CA ILE A 11 17.78 25.44 -38.83
C ILE A 11 16.51 25.16 -38.03
N LEU A 12 15.34 25.12 -38.69
CA LEU A 12 14.07 24.81 -38.02
C LEU A 12 14.05 23.38 -37.46
N SER A 13 14.58 22.41 -38.20
CA SER A 13 14.65 21.01 -37.74
C SER A 13 15.66 20.83 -36.61
N LEU A 14 16.80 21.53 -36.64
CA LEU A 14 17.76 21.56 -35.53
C LEU A 14 17.17 22.20 -34.28
N PHE A 15 16.41 23.29 -34.43
CA PHE A 15 15.73 23.94 -33.31
C PHE A 15 14.61 23.06 -32.73
N ALA A 16 13.86 22.34 -33.58
CA ALA A 16 12.87 21.36 -33.14
C ALA A 16 13.52 20.16 -32.41
N LEU A 17 14.65 19.65 -32.90
CA LEU A 17 15.41 18.61 -32.21
C LEU A 17 15.95 19.08 -30.85
N ALA A 18 16.46 20.31 -30.78
CA ALA A 18 16.93 20.89 -29.53
C ALA A 18 15.77 21.06 -28.53
N LEU A 19 14.62 21.57 -28.96
CA LEU A 19 13.42 21.67 -28.12
C LEU A 19 12.92 20.29 -27.64
N MET A 20 12.96 19.27 -28.50
CA MET A 20 12.59 17.90 -28.10
C MET A 20 13.62 17.26 -27.16
N SER A 21 14.89 17.62 -27.25
CA SER A 21 15.92 17.17 -26.30
C SER A 21 15.77 17.81 -24.91
N VAL A 22 15.22 19.03 -24.81
CA VAL A 22 14.90 19.67 -23.53
C VAL A 22 13.65 19.06 -22.88
N ALA A 23 12.69 18.58 -23.69
CA ALA A 23 11.53 17.84 -23.17
C ALA A 23 11.88 16.42 -22.70
N ALA A 24 13.03 15.88 -23.13
CA ALA A 24 13.63 14.67 -22.57
C ALA A 24 14.47 15.02 -21.34
N MET A 25 13.81 15.46 -20.27
CA MET A 25 14.39 15.32 -18.93
C MET A 25 14.51 13.83 -18.66
N ALA A 26 15.64 13.23 -19.06
CA ALA A 26 16.04 11.95 -18.54
C ALA A 26 16.10 12.11 -17.01
N ALA A 27 15.35 11.28 -16.28
CA ALA A 27 15.41 11.28 -14.82
C ALA A 27 16.87 11.07 -14.40
N ASP A 28 17.46 12.04 -13.70
CA ASP A 28 18.77 11.83 -13.09
C ASP A 28 18.69 10.57 -12.20
N PRO A 29 19.67 9.65 -12.29
CA PRO A 29 19.66 8.46 -11.46
C PRO A 29 19.54 8.81 -9.97
N GLY A 30 18.59 8.17 -9.27
CA GLY A 30 18.40 8.35 -7.83
C GLY A 30 17.45 9.48 -7.41
N LEU A 31 16.72 10.11 -8.33
CA LEU A 31 15.65 11.04 -7.97
C LEU A 31 14.52 10.31 -7.22
N VAL A 32 14.05 10.93 -6.14
CA VAL A 32 12.90 10.44 -5.37
C VAL A 32 11.63 10.62 -6.21
N TYR A 33 10.71 9.65 -6.16
CA TYR A 33 9.40 9.81 -6.76
C TYR A 33 8.69 11.07 -6.25
N PRO A 34 8.07 11.87 -7.13
CA PRO A 34 7.42 13.10 -6.70
C PRO A 34 6.22 12.77 -5.79
N PRO A 35 5.90 13.61 -4.79
CA PRO A 35 4.74 13.42 -3.92
C PRO A 35 3.39 13.32 -4.66
N SER A 36 3.30 13.88 -5.87
CA SER A 36 2.11 13.80 -6.73
C SER A 36 1.91 12.46 -7.40
N SER A 37 2.94 11.59 -7.46
CA SER A 37 2.76 10.20 -7.90
C SER A 37 1.81 9.48 -6.97
N GLU A 38 1.00 8.56 -7.49
CA GLU A 38 0.08 7.78 -6.66
C GLU A 38 0.81 6.83 -5.70
N VAL A 39 0.06 6.14 -4.85
CA VAL A 39 0.62 5.23 -3.82
C VAL A 39 1.61 4.23 -4.40
N SER A 40 2.69 3.97 -3.66
CA SER A 40 3.68 2.93 -3.96
C SER A 40 4.54 2.67 -2.72
N ASP A 41 5.08 1.47 -2.64
CA ASP A 41 6.11 1.04 -1.69
C ASP A 41 7.54 1.58 -2.00
N GLN A 42 7.77 2.12 -3.20
CA GLN A 42 9.08 2.64 -3.62
C GLN A 42 9.24 4.15 -3.43
N LYS A 43 8.27 4.81 -2.79
CA LYS A 43 8.32 6.26 -2.54
C LYS A 43 8.15 6.58 -1.06
N ALA A 44 8.54 7.79 -0.69
CA ALA A 44 8.28 8.30 0.65
C ALA A 44 6.89 8.93 0.76
N GLY A 45 6.30 8.84 1.94
CA GLY A 45 4.96 9.34 2.25
C GLY A 45 4.89 10.02 3.60
N SER A 46 3.75 10.67 3.86
CA SER A 46 3.36 11.13 5.20
C SER A 46 2.54 10.07 5.95
N ILE A 47 1.97 9.13 5.21
CA ILE A 47 1.23 7.99 5.74
C ILE A 47 1.84 6.72 5.14
N LEU A 48 2.05 5.71 5.97
CA LEU A 48 2.45 4.38 5.55
C LEU A 48 1.36 3.36 5.90
N PHE A 49 1.05 2.49 4.95
CA PHE A 49 0.13 1.37 5.12
C PHE A 49 0.91 0.05 5.09
N TYR A 50 0.93 -0.62 6.23
CA TYR A 50 1.52 -1.94 6.44
C TYR A 50 0.43 -2.96 6.21
N ASN A 51 0.53 -3.74 5.14
CA ASN A 51 -0.59 -4.51 4.63
C ASN A 51 -1.00 -5.64 5.58
N ILE A 52 -0.04 -6.19 6.33
CA ILE A 52 -0.33 -7.18 7.34
C ILE A 52 0.74 -7.19 8.42
N TYR A 53 0.29 -7.24 9.67
CA TYR A 53 1.12 -7.73 10.75
C TYR A 53 0.40 -8.89 11.44
N THR A 54 1.19 -9.73 12.09
CA THR A 54 0.68 -10.79 12.93
C THR A 54 1.54 -10.87 14.16
N SER A 55 0.96 -11.28 15.28
CA SER A 55 1.65 -11.45 16.54
C SER A 55 1.09 -12.65 17.29
N SER A 56 1.96 -13.35 18.00
CA SER A 56 1.58 -14.44 18.89
C SER A 56 1.84 -14.04 20.33
N ALA A 57 0.87 -14.31 21.21
CA ALA A 57 1.00 -14.05 22.65
C ALA A 57 1.99 -15.01 23.35
N SER A 58 2.26 -16.18 22.78
CA SER A 58 3.11 -17.21 23.43
C SER A 58 4.01 -18.00 22.46
N GLY A 59 4.31 -17.46 21.27
CA GLY A 59 5.02 -18.18 20.20
C GLY A 59 5.56 -17.28 19.09
N SER A 60 6.13 -16.12 19.45
CA SER A 60 6.59 -15.08 18.53
C SER A 60 7.62 -15.56 17.49
N ASN A 61 8.34 -16.66 17.74
CA ASN A 61 9.27 -17.22 16.76
C ASN A 61 8.57 -17.83 15.54
N ALA A 62 7.34 -18.35 15.72
CA ALA A 62 6.56 -19.01 14.67
C ALA A 62 5.55 -18.06 13.99
N GLN A 63 5.08 -17.04 14.70
CA GLN A 63 4.11 -16.08 14.19
C GLN A 63 4.37 -14.69 14.78
N ASN A 64 4.93 -13.80 13.97
CA ASN A 64 5.20 -12.42 14.34
C ASN A 64 5.49 -11.57 13.11
N ALA A 65 5.47 -10.25 13.28
CA ALA A 65 5.93 -9.30 12.28
C ALA A 65 6.99 -8.39 12.90
N ARG A 66 8.08 -8.15 12.16
CA ARG A 66 9.00 -7.05 12.46
C ARG A 66 8.62 -5.87 11.57
N LEU A 67 8.34 -4.74 12.19
CA LEU A 67 7.90 -3.52 11.53
C LEU A 67 9.03 -2.50 11.59
N ASN A 68 9.38 -1.92 10.45
CA ASN A 68 10.44 -0.93 10.32
C ASN A 68 9.88 0.37 9.76
N ILE A 69 10.15 1.49 10.43
CA ILE A 69 9.74 2.83 9.97
C ILE A 69 10.98 3.71 9.93
N THR A 70 11.26 4.29 8.77
CA THR A 70 12.45 5.12 8.56
C THR A 70 12.07 6.53 8.18
N ASN A 71 12.66 7.50 8.86
CA ASN A 71 12.64 8.90 8.47
C ASN A 71 13.84 9.19 7.55
N THR A 72 13.57 9.47 6.28
CA THR A 72 14.59 9.79 5.27
C THR A 72 14.99 11.27 5.24
N SER A 73 14.36 12.12 6.05
CA SER A 73 14.75 13.52 6.16
C SER A 73 16.09 13.65 6.87
N SER A 74 16.98 14.46 6.32
CA SER A 74 18.27 14.79 6.93
C SER A 74 18.21 15.95 7.93
N THR A 75 17.06 16.65 7.99
CA THR A 75 16.93 17.88 8.79
C THR A 75 15.77 17.86 9.77
N SER A 76 14.70 17.13 9.46
CA SER A 76 13.44 17.20 10.19
C SER A 76 13.15 15.89 10.92
N ALA A 77 12.81 15.99 12.20
CA ALA A 77 12.26 14.86 12.96
C ALA A 77 10.79 14.64 12.61
N ALA A 78 10.27 13.44 12.90
CA ALA A 78 8.88 13.07 12.69
C ALA A 78 8.26 12.55 13.99
N ALA A 79 7.09 13.05 14.36
CA ALA A 79 6.19 12.36 15.28
C ALA A 79 5.24 11.50 14.45
N VAL A 80 5.17 10.20 14.72
CA VAL A 80 4.38 9.25 13.94
C VAL A 80 3.36 8.58 14.86
N HIS A 81 2.09 8.73 14.53
CA HIS A 81 0.97 8.07 15.18
C HIS A 81 0.71 6.73 14.49
N LEU A 82 0.81 5.65 15.23
CA LEU A 82 0.64 4.28 14.78
C LEU A 82 -0.74 3.80 15.17
N PHE A 83 -1.51 3.29 14.21
CA PHE A 83 -2.82 2.68 14.42
C PHE A 83 -2.78 1.21 14.02
N PHE A 84 -2.84 0.33 15.01
CA PHE A 84 -2.91 -1.11 14.86
C PHE A 84 -4.38 -1.50 14.70
N VAL A 85 -4.78 -1.87 13.49
CA VAL A 85 -6.15 -2.26 13.19
C VAL A 85 -6.23 -3.78 13.13
N ALA A 86 -6.90 -4.39 14.10
CA ALA A 86 -7.12 -5.83 14.10
C ALA A 86 -8.04 -6.25 12.94
N SER A 87 -7.96 -7.50 12.50
CA SER A 87 -8.88 -8.08 11.51
C SER A 87 -10.37 -8.03 11.93
N GLY A 88 -10.65 -7.90 13.24
CA GLY A 88 -11.97 -7.63 13.81
C GLY A 88 -12.39 -6.15 13.88
N CYS A 89 -11.56 -5.24 13.39
CA CYS A 89 -11.77 -3.78 13.31
C CYS A 89 -11.71 -2.99 14.60
N SER A 90 -11.28 -3.60 15.70
CA SER A 90 -10.78 -2.86 16.85
C SER A 90 -9.45 -2.18 16.48
N VAL A 91 -9.25 -0.97 17.01
CA VAL A 91 -8.04 -0.19 16.78
C VAL A 91 -7.35 0.04 18.13
N ALA A 92 -6.04 -0.18 18.15
CA ALA A 92 -5.14 0.27 19.21
C ALA A 92 -4.14 1.25 18.62
N ASP A 93 -3.60 2.16 19.41
CA ASP A 93 -2.69 3.18 18.91
C ASP A 93 -1.46 3.41 19.81
N SER A 94 -0.41 3.96 19.21
CA SER A 94 0.80 4.38 19.90
C SER A 94 1.54 5.47 19.14
N TYR A 95 2.46 6.17 19.79
CA TYR A 95 3.29 7.18 19.16
C TYR A 95 4.75 6.78 19.17
N ILE A 96 5.45 7.09 18.08
CA ILE A 96 6.91 7.04 18.01
C ILE A 96 7.46 8.37 17.51
N CYS A 97 8.67 8.71 17.95
CA CYS A 97 9.41 9.86 17.45
C CYS A 97 10.65 9.36 16.71
N LEU A 98 10.84 9.85 15.48
CA LEU A 98 11.98 9.53 14.63
C LEU A 98 12.83 10.77 14.45
N THR A 99 14.10 10.72 14.84
CA THR A 99 15.08 11.75 14.52
C THR A 99 15.42 11.72 13.02
N PRO A 100 16.09 12.75 12.47
CA PRO A 100 16.57 12.72 11.09
C PRO A 100 17.39 11.46 10.80
N ASN A 101 17.17 10.82 9.65
CA ASN A 101 17.82 9.58 9.20
C ASN A 101 17.67 8.35 10.13
N GLN A 102 16.70 8.36 11.05
CA GLN A 102 16.50 7.24 11.98
C GLN A 102 15.52 6.20 11.44
N THR A 103 15.84 4.93 11.69
CA THR A 103 14.90 3.81 11.60
C THR A 103 14.50 3.34 12.99
N ALA A 104 13.20 3.26 13.26
CA ALA A 104 12.67 2.50 14.38
C ALA A 104 12.28 1.10 13.91
N SER A 105 12.62 0.09 14.70
CA SER A 105 12.25 -1.30 14.45
C SER A 105 11.66 -1.90 15.72
N PHE A 106 10.53 -2.57 15.59
CA PHE A 106 9.88 -3.25 16.71
C PHE A 106 9.15 -4.51 16.22
N LEU A 107 8.90 -5.43 17.15
CA LEU A 107 8.08 -6.61 16.89
C LEU A 107 6.62 -6.30 17.20
N ALA A 108 5.71 -6.77 16.35
CA ALA A 108 4.27 -6.64 16.60
C ALA A 108 3.86 -7.29 17.93
N SER A 109 4.50 -8.40 18.32
CA SER A 109 4.30 -9.04 19.63
C SER A 109 4.63 -8.18 20.84
N ASP A 110 5.51 -7.19 20.69
CA ASP A 110 5.94 -6.35 21.82
C ASP A 110 4.94 -5.21 22.06
N ILE A 111 4.13 -4.88 21.06
CA ILE A 111 3.18 -3.76 21.09
C ILE A 111 1.74 -4.25 21.21
N ASP A 112 1.34 -5.24 20.39
CA ASP A 112 -0.02 -5.76 20.33
C ASP A 112 -0.03 -7.29 20.19
N PRO A 113 0.24 -8.05 21.28
CA PRO A 113 0.40 -9.50 21.25
C PRO A 113 -0.91 -10.26 21.02
N GLY A 114 -0.88 -11.24 20.11
CA GLY A 114 -2.00 -12.13 19.82
C GLY A 114 -2.98 -11.61 18.76
N ILE A 115 -2.61 -10.56 18.03
CA ILE A 115 -3.44 -9.90 17.03
C ILE A 115 -2.87 -10.10 15.62
N THR A 116 -3.76 -10.23 14.65
CA THR A 116 -3.44 -10.14 13.21
C THR A 116 -4.31 -9.06 12.60
N GLY A 117 -3.69 -8.20 11.79
CA GLY A 117 -4.33 -7.01 11.26
C GLY A 117 -3.40 -6.21 10.35
N TYR A 118 -3.68 -4.93 10.17
CA TYR A 118 -2.83 -4.01 9.39
C TYR A 118 -2.45 -2.80 10.24
N LEU A 119 -1.35 -2.14 9.89
CA LEU A 119 -0.87 -0.96 10.60
C LEU A 119 -0.95 0.27 9.69
N VAL A 120 -1.43 1.39 10.24
CA VAL A 120 -1.40 2.70 9.60
C VAL A 120 -0.50 3.62 10.41
N ALA A 121 0.57 4.12 9.80
CA ALA A 121 1.48 5.06 10.45
C ALA A 121 1.30 6.45 9.82
N ILE A 122 0.99 7.46 10.62
CA ILE A 122 0.66 8.81 10.16
C ILE A 122 1.63 9.82 10.78
N ALA A 123 2.32 10.61 9.96
CA ALA A 123 3.11 11.73 10.44
C ALA A 123 2.22 12.85 10.98
N THR A 124 2.47 13.29 12.20
CA THR A 124 1.67 14.29 12.92
C THR A 124 2.53 15.42 13.47
N ASN A 125 1.90 16.54 13.82
CA ASN A 125 2.51 17.59 14.62
C ASN A 125 2.36 17.33 16.13
N ALA A 126 2.81 18.26 16.97
CA ALA A 126 2.71 18.18 18.42
C ALA A 126 1.25 18.12 18.95
N GLN A 127 0.28 18.52 18.13
CA GLN A 127 -1.15 18.46 18.44
C GLN A 127 -1.81 17.18 17.95
N GLY A 128 -1.06 16.24 17.35
CA GLY A 128 -1.61 15.01 16.77
C GLY A 128 -2.25 15.18 15.39
N CYS A 129 -2.17 16.37 14.80
CA CYS A 129 -2.75 16.62 13.48
C CYS A 129 -1.87 16.05 12.36
N PRO A 130 -2.42 15.32 11.38
CA PRO A 130 -1.65 14.83 10.24
C PRO A 130 -1.00 15.97 9.46
N VAL A 131 0.30 15.88 9.17
CA VAL A 131 1.09 16.93 8.49
C VAL A 131 1.71 16.45 7.19
N THR A 132 2.14 17.40 6.37
CA THR A 132 2.98 17.14 5.19
C THR A 132 4.40 16.77 5.62
N PHE A 133 4.66 15.47 5.74
CA PHE A 133 5.97 14.92 6.04
C PHE A 133 6.26 13.74 5.10
N ASN A 134 6.50 14.05 3.81
CA ASN A 134 6.69 13.05 2.75
C ASN A 134 8.11 12.43 2.77
N HIS A 135 8.54 11.96 3.94
CA HIS A 135 9.88 11.40 4.19
C HIS A 135 9.84 10.06 4.91
N LEU A 136 8.67 9.51 5.21
CA LEU A 136 8.56 8.18 5.80
C LEU A 136 8.65 7.12 4.71
N ILE A 137 9.45 6.09 4.96
CA ILE A 137 9.45 4.80 4.25
C ILE A 137 9.39 3.69 5.28
N GLY A 138 9.02 2.48 4.86
CA GLY A 138 9.00 1.35 5.77
C GLY A 138 8.81 0.01 5.10
N ASP A 139 9.01 -1.04 5.89
CA ASP A 139 8.87 -2.43 5.49
C ASP A 139 8.40 -3.29 6.66
N GLU A 140 7.76 -4.40 6.34
CA GLU A 140 7.34 -5.43 7.28
C GLU A 140 7.89 -6.78 6.87
N TYR A 141 8.52 -7.46 7.83
CA TYR A 141 8.88 -8.86 7.70
C TYR A 141 7.92 -9.70 8.53
N VAL A 142 7.04 -10.43 7.86
CA VAL A 142 5.91 -11.15 8.46
C VAL A 142 6.15 -12.65 8.43
N LYS A 143 5.75 -13.33 9.50
CA LYS A 143 5.74 -14.79 9.62
C LYS A 143 4.40 -15.26 10.12
N PHE A 144 3.80 -16.22 9.43
CA PHE A 144 2.54 -16.86 9.83
C PHE A 144 2.81 -18.26 10.36
N SER A 145 1.97 -18.70 11.29
CA SER A 145 1.95 -20.08 11.79
C SER A 145 1.65 -21.11 10.70
N SER A 146 1.05 -20.70 9.58
CA SER A 146 0.86 -21.51 8.37
C SER A 146 2.13 -21.73 7.55
N GLY A 147 3.28 -21.17 7.97
CA GLY A 147 4.57 -21.27 7.29
C GLY A 147 4.83 -20.20 6.23
N HIS A 148 3.84 -19.35 5.92
CA HIS A 148 4.04 -18.23 5.01
C HIS A 148 4.95 -17.18 5.65
N THR A 149 5.89 -16.66 4.88
CA THR A 149 6.71 -15.53 5.30
C THR A 149 6.93 -14.60 4.12
N ALA A 150 6.92 -13.29 4.36
CA ALA A 150 7.18 -12.31 3.33
C ALA A 150 7.90 -11.09 3.90
N ASN A 151 8.67 -10.41 3.05
CA ASN A 151 9.08 -9.03 3.29
C ASN A 151 8.26 -8.15 2.34
N LEU A 152 7.47 -7.24 2.90
CA LEU A 152 6.55 -6.38 2.16
C LEU A 152 6.94 -4.93 2.43
N GLY A 153 7.02 -4.12 1.38
CA GLY A 153 7.16 -2.67 1.54
C GLY A 153 5.85 -2.06 2.04
N ALA A 154 5.94 -1.06 2.90
CA ALA A 154 4.78 -0.31 3.33
C ALA A 154 4.32 0.61 2.20
N GLU A 155 3.02 0.60 1.90
CA GLU A 155 2.45 1.46 0.87
C GLU A 155 2.43 2.91 1.34
N ALA A 156 3.18 3.78 0.65
CA ALA A 156 3.35 5.16 1.07
C ALA A 156 2.35 6.08 0.38
N PHE A 157 1.60 6.84 1.18
CA PHE A 157 0.74 7.93 0.73
C PHE A 157 1.37 9.26 1.11
N ALA A 158 1.67 10.08 0.11
CA ALA A 158 2.11 11.43 0.30
C ALA A 158 0.92 12.36 0.50
N LYS A 159 1.11 13.36 1.36
CA LYS A 159 0.22 14.52 1.45
C LYS A 159 0.64 15.52 0.38
N ILE A 160 -0.32 15.93 -0.45
CA ILE A 160 -0.10 16.81 -1.61
C ILE A 160 -0.21 18.28 -1.17
N THR A 161 -1.13 18.60 -0.27
CA THR A 161 -1.26 19.95 0.31
C THR A 161 -0.22 20.17 1.39
N ALA A 162 0.28 21.41 1.50
CA ALA A 162 1.22 21.81 2.54
C ALA A 162 0.51 22.09 3.88
N GLY A 163 1.15 21.70 4.98
CA GLY A 163 0.69 22.00 6.34
C GLY A 163 -0.06 20.85 7.02
N ALA A 164 -0.77 21.17 8.11
CA ALA A 164 -1.61 20.23 8.84
C ALA A 164 -2.91 19.91 8.06
N ALA A 165 -3.56 18.80 8.39
CA ALA A 165 -4.90 18.47 7.90
C ALA A 165 -5.88 19.62 8.16
N ALA A 166 -6.68 19.95 7.15
CA ALA A 166 -7.59 21.08 7.22
C ALA A 166 -8.62 20.85 8.35
N GLY A 167 -8.80 21.87 9.20
CA GLY A 167 -9.74 21.78 10.32
C GLY A 167 -9.25 20.96 11.52
N CYS A 168 -8.01 20.48 11.51
CA CYS A 168 -7.41 19.86 12.70
C CYS A 168 -6.68 20.93 13.55
N ASP A 169 -7.04 21.00 14.82
CA ASP A 169 -6.40 21.84 15.83
C ASP A 169 -6.28 21.11 17.18
N GLY A 170 -5.72 21.79 18.20
CA GLY A 170 -5.50 21.19 19.52
C GLY A 170 -6.77 20.86 20.32
N ASN A 171 -7.96 21.23 19.83
CA ASN A 171 -9.25 20.90 20.44
C ASN A 171 -10.02 19.84 19.66
N THR A 172 -9.56 19.47 18.45
CA THR A 172 -10.18 18.42 17.66
C THR A 172 -9.66 17.04 18.05
N THR A 173 -10.57 16.08 18.23
CA THR A 173 -10.24 14.68 18.55
C THR A 173 -10.12 13.80 17.30
N GLU A 174 -10.51 14.32 16.14
CA GLU A 174 -10.48 13.61 14.86
C GLU A 174 -9.96 14.54 13.76
N ALA A 175 -9.24 13.97 12.80
CA ALA A 175 -8.81 14.64 11.59
C ALA A 175 -9.23 13.81 10.37
N THR A 176 -9.72 14.47 9.33
CA THR A 176 -10.05 13.79 8.08
C THR A 176 -8.80 13.64 7.21
N VAL A 177 -8.55 12.42 6.73
CA VAL A 177 -7.52 12.12 5.73
C VAL A 177 -8.22 11.75 4.43
N ALA A 178 -8.19 12.65 3.44
CA ALA A 178 -8.86 12.42 2.16
C ALA A 178 -7.91 11.93 1.06
N PHE A 179 -7.99 10.64 0.72
CA PHE A 179 -7.26 10.00 -0.40
C PHE A 179 -7.89 10.31 -1.78
N ASN A 180 -8.00 11.59 -2.13
CA ASN A 180 -8.73 12.08 -3.32
C ASN A 180 -7.82 12.53 -4.48
N GLY A 181 -6.49 12.51 -4.30
CA GLY A 181 -5.51 13.06 -5.24
C GLY A 181 -5.37 14.57 -5.18
N VAL A 182 -5.97 15.21 -4.17
CA VAL A 182 -5.87 16.65 -3.88
C VAL A 182 -5.23 16.87 -2.52
N GLU A 183 -5.73 16.23 -1.45
CA GLU A 183 -5.13 16.32 -0.12
C GLU A 183 -4.06 15.25 0.08
N TYR A 184 -4.39 13.99 -0.19
CA TYR A 184 -3.47 12.85 -0.23
C TYR A 184 -3.59 12.12 -1.57
N ASN A 185 -2.59 11.29 -1.90
CA ASN A 185 -2.68 10.39 -3.06
C ASN A 185 -3.92 9.49 -3.01
N ARG A 186 -4.37 9.04 -4.17
CA ARG A 186 -5.53 8.16 -4.29
C ARG A 186 -5.16 6.73 -3.90
N THR A 187 -6.13 6.04 -3.30
CA THR A 187 -6.04 4.60 -3.10
C THR A 187 -6.31 3.85 -4.42
N PRO A 188 -5.72 2.65 -4.62
CA PRO A 188 -6.06 1.80 -5.74
C PRO A 188 -7.52 1.37 -5.64
N ARG A 189 -8.29 1.48 -6.73
CA ARG A 189 -9.70 1.03 -6.79
C ARG A 189 -9.86 -0.40 -7.30
N THR A 190 -8.82 -0.92 -7.94
CA THR A 190 -8.73 -2.28 -8.44
C THR A 190 -7.38 -2.84 -8.03
N LEU A 191 -7.39 -4.05 -7.48
CA LEU A 191 -6.19 -4.81 -7.17
C LEU A 191 -6.09 -5.98 -8.14
N ALA A 192 -4.87 -6.36 -8.50
CA ALA A 192 -4.62 -7.51 -9.36
C ALA A 192 -3.43 -8.32 -8.83
N ALA A 193 -3.53 -9.63 -8.96
CA ALA A 193 -2.44 -10.56 -8.66
C ALA A 193 -2.21 -11.42 -9.90
N SER A 194 -0.98 -11.41 -10.41
CA SER A 194 -0.56 -12.18 -11.58
C SER A 194 0.17 -13.47 -11.16
N SER A 195 0.24 -14.43 -12.08
CA SER A 195 1.03 -15.66 -11.94
C SER A 195 0.73 -16.46 -10.66
N ILE A 196 -0.55 -16.60 -10.32
CA ILE A 196 -1.02 -17.45 -9.24
C ILE A 196 -0.79 -18.90 -9.63
N GLY A 197 0.13 -19.59 -8.94
CA GLY A 197 0.42 -21.01 -9.18
C GLY A 197 -0.66 -21.94 -8.66
N SER A 198 -0.82 -23.10 -9.31
CA SER A 198 -1.78 -24.11 -8.87
C SER A 198 -1.44 -24.68 -7.50
N ASN A 199 -2.46 -24.80 -6.62
CA ASN A 199 -2.32 -25.51 -5.35
C ASN A 199 -2.01 -27.00 -5.53
N LEU A 200 -2.34 -27.58 -6.69
CA LEU A 200 -2.05 -28.98 -7.00
C LEU A 200 -0.55 -29.25 -7.17
N ASP A 201 0.25 -28.21 -7.40
CA ASP A 201 1.71 -28.27 -7.47
C ASP A 201 2.38 -27.94 -6.12
N GLY A 202 1.60 -27.86 -5.03
CA GLY A 202 2.10 -27.51 -3.70
C GLY A 202 2.21 -26.00 -3.44
N ASN A 203 1.73 -25.15 -4.35
CA ASN A 203 1.67 -23.71 -4.10
C ASN A 203 0.61 -23.38 -3.03
N SER A 204 0.93 -22.40 -2.18
CA SER A 204 0.00 -21.86 -1.19
C SER A 204 0.08 -20.34 -1.22
N THR A 205 -0.88 -19.72 -1.91
CA THR A 205 -0.95 -18.27 -2.06
C THR A 205 -1.93 -17.69 -1.04
N MET A 206 -1.46 -16.75 -0.23
CA MET A 206 -2.32 -16.01 0.71
C MET A 206 -2.71 -14.67 0.11
N LEU A 207 -4.02 -14.42 0.00
CA LEU A 207 -4.57 -13.14 -0.40
C LEU A 207 -4.91 -12.33 0.86
N ILE A 208 -4.51 -11.06 0.89
CA ILE A 208 -4.81 -10.10 1.96
C ILE A 208 -5.29 -8.81 1.31
N VAL A 209 -6.44 -8.30 1.74
CA VAL A 209 -7.04 -7.07 1.22
C VAL A 209 -7.56 -6.23 2.39
N ASN A 210 -7.12 -4.97 2.45
CA ASN A 210 -7.45 -4.03 3.52
C ASN A 210 -8.47 -2.99 3.06
N ARG A 211 -9.35 -2.56 3.97
CA ARG A 211 -10.19 -1.37 3.79
C ARG A 211 -9.44 -0.14 4.31
N VAL A 212 -9.11 0.78 3.41
CA VAL A 212 -8.39 2.03 3.74
C VAL A 212 -9.32 3.12 4.34
N GLY A 213 -10.64 2.93 4.29
CA GLY A 213 -11.63 3.90 4.82
C GLY A 213 -12.23 3.49 6.17
N GLY A 214 -12.83 4.46 6.86
CA GLY A 214 -13.46 4.29 8.18
C GLY A 214 -12.91 5.29 9.19
N SER A 215 -13.16 5.05 10.48
CA SER A 215 -12.58 5.83 11.57
C SER A 215 -11.52 5.00 12.28
N LEU A 216 -10.33 5.57 12.48
CA LEU A 216 -9.30 4.94 13.31
C LEU A 216 -9.54 5.19 14.81
N VAL A 217 -10.60 5.91 15.18
CA VAL A 217 -11.00 6.17 16.57
C VAL A 217 -12.10 5.20 17.01
N SER A 218 -13.15 5.05 16.20
CA SER A 218 -14.31 4.22 16.56
C SER A 218 -14.28 2.80 15.98
N GLY A 219 -13.34 2.51 15.07
CA GLY A 219 -13.22 1.24 14.38
C GLY A 219 -13.27 1.36 12.86
N ALA A 220 -12.42 0.60 12.18
CA ALA A 220 -12.33 0.63 10.72
C ALA A 220 -13.60 0.07 10.07
N ASN A 221 -13.97 0.61 8.90
CA ASN A 221 -15.12 0.11 8.16
C ASN A 221 -14.81 -1.24 7.53
N THR A 222 -15.85 -2.04 7.31
CA THR A 222 -15.73 -3.30 6.58
C THR A 222 -15.32 -3.05 5.12
N THR A 223 -14.66 -4.02 4.49
CA THR A 223 -14.37 -4.01 3.04
C THR A 223 -15.64 -3.95 2.19
N GLY A 224 -16.79 -4.30 2.78
CA GLY A 224 -18.00 -4.57 2.03
C GLY A 224 -17.83 -5.80 1.14
N VAL A 225 -18.63 -5.87 0.08
CA VAL A 225 -18.51 -6.91 -0.94
C VAL A 225 -17.53 -6.45 -2.01
N LEU A 226 -16.48 -7.23 -2.22
CA LEU A 226 -15.53 -7.10 -3.32
C LEU A 226 -15.94 -8.06 -4.44
N PHE A 227 -15.97 -7.56 -5.67
CA PHE A 227 -16.14 -8.39 -6.86
C PHE A 227 -14.78 -8.75 -7.42
N GLY A 228 -14.64 -9.96 -7.94
CA GLY A 228 -13.43 -10.38 -8.61
C GLY A 228 -13.67 -11.29 -9.80
N ILE A 229 -12.66 -11.38 -10.65
CA ILE A 229 -12.59 -12.34 -11.75
C ILE A 229 -11.26 -13.07 -11.65
N LEU A 230 -11.31 -14.40 -11.68
CA LEU A 230 -10.17 -15.30 -11.76
C LEU A 230 -10.06 -15.78 -13.21
N TYR A 231 -8.89 -15.65 -13.79
CA TYR A 231 -8.58 -16.08 -15.15
C TYR A 231 -7.60 -17.24 -15.13
N ASP A 232 -7.82 -18.21 -16.01
CA ASP A 232 -6.85 -19.26 -16.32
C ASP A 232 -5.82 -18.78 -17.37
N ASP A 233 -4.92 -19.68 -17.75
CA ASP A 233 -3.89 -19.48 -18.77
C ASP A 233 -4.44 -19.49 -20.21
N ALA A 234 -5.72 -19.80 -20.38
CA ALA A 234 -6.45 -19.76 -21.65
C ALA A 234 -7.38 -18.54 -21.74
N GLU A 235 -7.20 -17.55 -20.86
CA GLU A 235 -7.95 -16.28 -20.80
C GLU A 235 -9.43 -16.45 -20.41
N ALA A 236 -9.86 -17.63 -19.96
CA ALA A 236 -11.21 -17.87 -19.51
C ALA A 236 -11.40 -17.35 -18.08
N GLY A 237 -12.37 -16.45 -17.90
CA GLY A 237 -12.65 -15.80 -16.63
C GLY A 237 -13.86 -16.39 -15.90
N VAL A 238 -13.72 -16.62 -14.60
CA VAL A 238 -14.84 -16.93 -13.68
C VAL A 238 -14.98 -15.84 -12.63
N SER A 239 -16.20 -15.41 -12.36
CA SER A 239 -16.47 -14.41 -11.33
C SER A 239 -16.50 -15.03 -9.92
N PHE A 240 -16.18 -14.20 -8.94
CA PHE A 240 -16.37 -14.50 -7.53
C PHE A 240 -16.69 -13.23 -6.75
N GLN A 241 -17.12 -13.42 -5.51
CA GLN A 241 -17.27 -12.35 -4.54
C GLN A 241 -16.47 -12.71 -3.29
N LEU A 242 -15.92 -11.68 -2.67
CA LEU A 242 -15.27 -11.73 -1.37
C LEU A 242 -15.89 -10.66 -0.48
N GLY A 243 -15.82 -10.85 0.82
CA GLY A 243 -16.24 -9.85 1.78
C GLY A 243 -15.80 -10.28 3.16
N GLY A 244 -15.67 -9.31 4.05
CA GLY A 244 -15.28 -9.55 5.42
C GLY A 244 -15.41 -8.29 6.23
N ASN A 245 -14.65 -8.27 7.31
CA ASN A 245 -14.49 -7.09 8.16
C ASN A 245 -13.61 -6.05 7.42
N CYS A 246 -12.83 -5.28 8.14
CA CYS A 246 -11.90 -4.27 7.60
C CYS A 246 -10.67 -4.88 6.90
N GLN A 247 -10.46 -6.19 7.06
CA GLN A 247 -9.47 -6.96 6.33
C GLN A 247 -10.07 -8.29 5.88
N VAL A 248 -9.82 -8.66 4.64
CA VAL A 248 -10.13 -9.98 4.08
C VAL A 248 -8.81 -10.70 3.88
N SER A 249 -8.65 -11.86 4.51
CA SER A 249 -7.46 -12.70 4.37
C SER A 249 -7.83 -14.16 4.19
N GLY A 250 -7.13 -14.88 3.30
CA GLY A 250 -7.32 -16.31 3.15
C GLY A 250 -6.36 -16.95 2.17
N ILE A 251 -6.16 -18.26 2.31
CA ILE A 251 -5.37 -19.05 1.38
C ILE A 251 -6.23 -19.41 0.16
N LEU A 252 -5.74 -19.07 -1.03
CA LEU A 252 -6.40 -19.40 -2.29
C LEU A 252 -6.54 -20.93 -2.41
N SER A 253 -7.77 -21.38 -2.56
CA SER A 253 -8.14 -22.80 -2.54
C SER A 253 -9.58 -22.98 -3.03
N ASN A 254 -10.06 -24.23 -3.09
CA ASN A 254 -11.45 -24.53 -3.47
C ASN A 254 -12.51 -23.94 -2.53
N THR A 255 -12.12 -23.48 -1.34
CA THR A 255 -13.05 -22.88 -0.37
C THR A 255 -12.98 -21.36 -0.34
N PHE A 256 -11.90 -20.75 -0.87
CA PHE A 256 -11.65 -19.32 -0.84
C PHE A 256 -10.77 -18.86 -2.02
N PRO A 257 -11.19 -17.88 -2.85
CA PRO A 257 -12.58 -17.43 -3.02
C PRO A 257 -13.48 -18.56 -3.52
N ARG A 258 -14.78 -18.50 -3.20
CA ARG A 258 -15.78 -19.35 -3.85
C ARG A 258 -15.99 -18.84 -5.27
N VAL A 259 -15.55 -19.61 -6.26
CA VAL A 259 -15.78 -19.37 -7.69
C VAL A 259 -16.86 -20.30 -8.22
N THR A 260 -17.43 -19.99 -9.38
CA THR A 260 -18.24 -20.96 -10.13
C THR A 260 -17.36 -22.16 -10.51
N GLY A 261 -17.70 -23.36 -10.04
CA GLY A 261 -16.84 -24.54 -10.16
C GLY A 261 -15.91 -24.68 -8.96
N THR A 262 -14.61 -24.87 -9.20
CA THR A 262 -13.58 -24.97 -8.15
C THR A 262 -12.35 -24.16 -8.54
N PHE A 263 -11.64 -23.61 -7.56
CA PHE A 263 -10.41 -22.85 -7.80
C PHE A 263 -9.37 -23.70 -8.55
N ASN A 264 -9.16 -24.94 -8.10
CA ASN A 264 -8.24 -25.89 -8.75
C ASN A 264 -8.76 -26.38 -10.13
N GLY A 265 -10.04 -26.19 -10.43
CA GLY A 265 -10.60 -26.45 -11.75
C GLY A 265 -10.27 -25.35 -12.76
N VAL A 266 -10.12 -24.11 -12.29
CA VAL A 266 -9.69 -22.96 -13.10
C VAL A 266 -8.17 -22.97 -13.25
N ILE A 267 -7.44 -23.05 -12.12
CA ILE A 267 -5.98 -23.15 -12.11
C ILE A 267 -5.58 -24.60 -11.84
N GLY A 268 -5.62 -25.41 -12.89
CA GLY A 268 -5.24 -26.82 -12.88
C GLY A 268 -3.74 -27.05 -12.66
N GLN A 269 -3.36 -28.32 -12.49
CA GLN A 269 -1.97 -28.72 -12.26
C GLN A 269 -1.04 -28.28 -13.40
N GLY A 270 0.14 -27.76 -13.06
CA GLY A 270 1.13 -27.26 -14.01
C GLY A 270 0.76 -25.93 -14.67
N ARG A 271 -0.30 -25.27 -14.21
CA ARG A 271 -0.78 -24.00 -14.78
C ARG A 271 -0.68 -22.85 -13.79
N THR A 272 -0.74 -21.65 -14.34
CA THR A 272 -0.87 -20.41 -13.58
C THR A 272 -2.13 -19.67 -14.03
N GLY A 273 -2.62 -18.80 -13.16
CA GLY A 273 -3.70 -17.87 -13.48
C GLY A 273 -3.42 -16.48 -12.95
N TRP A 274 -4.38 -15.60 -13.09
CA TRP A 274 -4.34 -14.28 -12.47
C TRP A 274 -5.73 -13.86 -12.05
N MET A 275 -5.81 -12.93 -11.11
CA MET A 275 -7.09 -12.39 -10.69
C MET A 275 -7.05 -10.88 -10.57
N ARG A 276 -8.21 -10.27 -10.68
CA ARG A 276 -8.43 -8.88 -10.29
C ARG A 276 -9.66 -8.76 -9.41
N LEU A 277 -9.64 -7.80 -8.51
CA LEU A 277 -10.72 -7.53 -7.56
C LEU A 277 -10.92 -6.03 -7.36
N TRP A 278 -12.16 -5.62 -7.12
CA TRP A 278 -12.53 -4.23 -6.94
C TRP A 278 -13.76 -4.11 -6.04
N SER A 279 -13.91 -2.95 -5.42
CA SER A 279 -15.15 -2.59 -4.72
C SER A 279 -16.15 -2.01 -5.73
N PRO A 280 -17.42 -2.45 -5.73
CA PRO A 280 -18.49 -1.86 -6.54
C PRO A 280 -18.91 -0.48 -5.99
N GLN A 281 -18.61 -0.19 -4.72
CA GLN A 281 -18.94 1.04 -4.03
C GLN A 281 -17.63 1.81 -3.77
N GLY A 282 -17.60 3.07 -4.24
CA GLY A 282 -16.43 3.96 -4.19
C GLY A 282 -15.99 4.34 -2.79
#